data_AF-A0A5R8Y046-F1
#
_entry.id   AF-A0A5R8Y046-F1
#
_cell.length_a   1.000
_cell.length_b   1.000
_cell.length_c   1.000
_cell.angle_alpha   90.00
_cell.angle_beta   90.00
_cell.angle_gamma   90.00
#
_symmetry.space_group_name_H-M   'P 1'
#
loop_
_entity.id
_entity.type
_entity.pdbx_description
1 polymer ?
#
loop_
_entity_poly.entity_id
_entity_poly.type
_entity_poly.pdbx_seq_one_letter_code
_entity_poly.pdbx_strand_id
1 'polypeptide(L)' 'MEIMVYVIVFFIIGYAITKILKENNKIILAILGIAIFWGFYYHPMWGLVSLGEMAMGYFVVRFNES' A
#
# COMPACT_ATOMS: atom_id res chain seq x y z
N MET A 1 -8.05 -2.67 -19.20
CA MET A 1 -8.50 -3.54 -18.10
C MET A 1 -7.40 -3.82 -17.07
N GLU A 2 -6.14 -3.51 -17.35
CA GLU A 2 -5.01 -3.90 -16.48
C GLU A 2 -4.81 -2.99 -15.25
N ILE A 3 -5.05 -1.67 -15.39
CA ILE A 3 -4.77 -0.69 -14.32
C ILE A 3 -5.68 -0.86 -13.09
N MET A 4 -6.96 -1.17 -13.28
CA MET A 4 -7.90 -1.39 -12.16
C MET A 4 -7.52 -2.58 -11.29
N VAL A 5 -6.90 -3.61 -11.86
CA VAL A 5 -6.50 -4.80 -11.10
C VAL A 5 -5.36 -4.45 -10.14
N TYR A 6 -4.38 -3.67 -10.59
CA TYR A 6 -3.28 -3.23 -9.73
C TYR A 6 -3.78 -2.35 -8.57
N VAL A 7 -4.73 -1.45 -8.84
CA VAL A 7 -5.36 -0.62 -7.79
C VAL A 7 -5.94 -1.47 -6.68
N ILE A 8 -6.72 -2.49 -7.05
CA ILE A 8 -7.36 -3.40 -6.10
C ILE A 8 -6.32 -4.22 -5.34
N VAL A 9 -5.29 -4.71 -6.04
CA VAL A 9 -4.22 -5.51 -5.43
C VAL A 9 -3.43 -4.70 -4.41
N PHE A 10 -2.95 -3.50 -4.75
CA PHE A 10 -2.20 -2.65 -3.83
C PHE A 10 -3.06 -2.16 -2.66
N PHE A 11 -4.33 -1.88 -2.90
CA PHE A 11 -5.27 -1.57 -1.82
C PHE A 11 -5.42 -2.74 -0.84
N ILE A 12 -5.64 -3.96 -1.35
CA ILE A 12 -5.75 -5.17 -0.51
C ILE A 12 -4.44 -5.44 0.24
N ILE A 13 -3.29 -5.24 -0.41
CA ILE A 13 -1.98 -5.38 0.23
C ILE A 13 -1.85 -4.37 1.38
N GLY A 14 -2.13 -3.09 1.16
CA GLY A 14 -2.09 -2.06 2.20
C GLY A 14 -3.04 -2.36 3.36
N TYR A 15 -4.25 -2.84 3.05
CA TYR A 15 -5.23 -3.28 4.05
C TYR A 15 -4.71 -4.48 4.86
N ALA A 16 -4.19 -5.51 4.20
CA ALA A 16 -3.70 -6.72 4.85
C ALA A 16 -2.48 -6.43 5.73
N ILE A 17 -1.51 -5.66 5.24
CA ILE A 17 -0.32 -5.23 6.00
C ILE A 17 -0.74 -4.50 7.27
N THR A 18 -1.67 -3.56 7.16
CA THR A 18 -2.15 -2.76 8.30
C THR A 18 -2.93 -3.60 9.30
N LYS A 19 -3.68 -4.60 8.84
CA LYS A 19 -4.42 -5.52 9.70
C LYS A 19 -3.51 -6.51 10.45
N ILE A 20 -2.40 -6.90 9.85
CA ILE A 20 -1.45 -7.87 10.43
C ILE A 20 -0.46 -7.17 11.37
N LEU A 21 0.07 -6.03 10.97
CA LEU A 21 1.06 -5.27 11.74
C LEU A 21 0.35 -4.24 12.62
N LYS A 22 0.54 -4.32 13.94
CA LYS A 22 -0.05 -3.36 14.89
C LYS A 22 0.77 -2.08 15.08
N GLU A 23 2.03 -2.08 14.67
CA GLU A 23 2.93 -0.94 14.85
C GLU A 23 2.95 -0.06 13.60
N ASN A 24 2.53 1.21 13.74
CA ASN A 24 2.50 2.19 12.65
C ASN A 24 3.85 2.34 11.94
N ASN A 25 4.96 2.33 12.69
CA ASN A 25 6.30 2.45 12.11
C ASN A 25 6.62 1.27 11.18
N LYS A 26 6.23 0.05 11.57
CA LYS A 26 6.44 -1.15 10.73
C LYS A 26 5.54 -1.15 9.50
N ILE A 27 4.29 -0.68 9.65
CA ILE A 27 3.34 -0.57 8.54
C ILE A 27 3.85 0.42 7.49
N ILE A 28 4.22 1.64 7.90
CA ILE A 28 4.71 2.68 6.99
C ILE A 28 6.00 2.23 6.31
N LEU A 29 6.91 1.57 7.04
CA LEU A 29 8.16 1.06 6.48
C LEU A 29 7.92 -0.06 5.47
N ALA A 30 6.93 -0.93 5.70
CA ALA A 30 6.52 -1.95 4.75
C ALA A 30 5.91 -1.35 3.48
N ILE A 31 5.00 -0.38 3.61
CA ILE A 31 4.36 0.31 2.46
C ILE A 31 5.40 1.05 1.62
N LEU A 32 6.32 1.78 2.27
CA LEU A 32 7.43 2.46 1.59
C LEU A 32 8.36 1.48 0.89
N GLY A 33 8.71 0.38 1.55
CA GLY A 33 9.57 -0.66 0.96
C GLY A 33 8.97 -1.25 -0.31
N ILE A 34 7.68 -1.57 -0.28
CA ILE A 34 6.96 -2.13 -1.44
C ILE A 34 6.86 -1.09 -2.56
N ALA A 35 6.51 0.15 -2.23
CA ALA A 35 6.40 1.24 -3.22
C ALA A 35 7.73 1.55 -3.92
N ILE A 36 8.84 1.58 -3.16
CA ILE A 36 10.18 1.81 -3.71
C ILE A 36 10.60 0.63 -4.59
N PHE A 37 10.41 -0.61 -4.12
CA PHE A 37 10.74 -1.81 -4.89
C PHE A 37 9.94 -1.88 -6.21
N TRP A 38 8.64 -1.58 -6.14
CA TRP A 38 7.77 -1.57 -7.30
C TRP A 38 8.10 -0.43 -8.27
N GLY A 39 8.37 0.76 -7.75
CA GLY A 39 8.77 1.92 -8.54
C GLY A 39 10.12 1.74 -9.24
N PHE A 40 11.05 0.98 -8.64
CA PHE A 40 12.33 0.66 -9.26
C PHE A 40 12.20 -0.36 -10.40
N TYR A 41 11.30 -1.34 -10.27
CA TYR A 41 11.16 -2.42 -11.25
C TYR A 41 10.35 -2.02 -12.50
N TYR A 42 9.35 -1.15 -12.33
CA TYR A 42 8.48 -0.71 -13.43
C TYR A 42 8.79 0.73 -13.87
N HIS A 43 8.30 1.72 -13.12
CA HIS A 43 8.65 3.14 -13.28
C HIS A 43 8.36 3.88 -11.96
N PRO A 44 9.07 4.99 -11.66
CA PRO A 44 8.88 5.76 -10.43
C PRO A 44 7.42 6.22 -10.21
N MET A 45 6.71 6.53 -11.30
CA MET A 45 5.30 6.92 -11.25
C MET A 45 4.40 5.82 -10.66
N TRP A 46 4.64 4.55 -11.03
CA TRP A 46 3.87 3.42 -10.48
C TRP A 46 4.20 3.14 -9.02
N GLY A 47 5.42 3.45 -8.57
CA GLY A 47 5.77 3.43 -7.14
C GLY A 47 4.94 4.42 -6.33
N LEU A 48 4.77 5.64 -6.84
CA LEU A 48 3.94 6.66 -6.18
C LEU A 48 2.46 6.31 -6.17
N VAL A 49 1.93 5.79 -7.28
CA VAL A 49 0.53 5.36 -7.38
C VAL A 49 0.25 4.21 -6.39
N SER A 50 1.08 3.17 -6.39
CA SER A 50 0.96 2.04 -5.46
C SER A 50 1.11 2.45 -3.99
N LEU A 51 1.95 3.45 -3.69
CA LEU A 51 2.04 4.05 -2.36
C LEU A 51 0.71 4.66 -1.92
N GLY A 52 0.06 5.43 -2.80
CA GLY A 52 -1.25 6.02 -2.52
C GLY A 52 -2.34 4.97 -2.30
N GLU A 53 -2.34 3.91 -3.12
CA GLU A 53 -3.29 2.80 -3.02
C GLU A 53 -3.13 2.01 -1.72
N MET A 54 -1.89 1.68 -1.36
CA MET A 54 -1.58 1.01 -0.08
C MET A 54 -1.89 1.92 1.11
N ALA A 55 -1.62 3.23 1.01
CA ALA A 55 -1.94 4.20 2.05
C ALA A 55 -3.46 4.31 2.27
N MET A 56 -4.27 4.25 1.21
CA MET A 56 -5.72 4.16 1.35
C MET A 56 -6.14 2.91 2.13
N GLY A 57 -5.55 1.74 1.82
CA GLY A 57 -5.78 0.51 2.58
C GLY A 57 -5.44 0.66 4.07
N TYR A 58 -4.32 1.36 4.37
CA TYR A 58 -3.93 1.71 5.74
C TYR A 58 -4.95 2.60 6.44
N PHE A 59 -5.38 3.69 5.81
CA PHE A 59 -6.36 4.60 6.40
C PHE A 59 -7.70 3.91 6.65
N VAL A 60 -8.17 3.07 5.73
CA VAL A 60 -9.43 2.33 5.90
C VAL A 60 -9.41 1.44 7.14
N VAL A 61 -8.33 0.69 7.35
CA VAL A 61 -8.19 -0.14 8.57
C VAL A 61 -8.14 0.75 9.81
N ARG A 62 -7.32 1.81 9.77
CA ARG A 62 -7.10 2.65 10.94
C ARG A 62 -8.35 3.44 11.37
N PHE A 63 -9.13 3.93 10.42
CA PHE A 63 -10.40 4.61 10.69
C PHE A 63 -11.49 3.64 11.17
N ASN A 64 -11.47 2.38 10.72
CA ASN A 64 -12.43 1.37 11.16
C ASN A 64 -12.09 0.76 12.54
N GLU A 65 -10.83 0.86 12.97
CA GLU A 65 -10.36 0.44 14.30
C GLU A 65 -10.30 1.59 15.33
N SER A 66 -10.67 2.82 14.94
CA SER A 66 -10.77 4.00 15.83
C SER A 66 -12.18 4.17 16.37
#